data_AF-A0A2V8WBH2-F1
#
_entry.id   AF-A0A2V8WBH2-F1
#
_cell.length_a   1.000
_cell.length_b   1.000
_cell.length_c   1.000
_cell.angle_alpha   90.00
_cell.angle_beta   90.00
_cell.angle_gamma   90.00
#
_symmetry.space_group_name_H-M   'P 1'
#
loop_
_entity.id
_entity.type
_entity.pdbx_description
1 polymer ?
#
loop_
_entity_poly.entity_id
_entity_poly.type
_entity_poly.pdbx_seq_one_letter_code
_entity_poly.pdbx_strand_id
1 'polypeptide(L)'
;MAAAAGAAQTPSEAEPLFSQRCCKLNCKGVIREISDYIDGDLDLSVRQELERHLEHCEDCKMVVDQTRLTVDIFCDSKPIELTSDVKSRLHDALRRKLQETGN
;
A
#
# COMPACT_ATOMS: atom_id res chain seq x y z
N MET A 1 -32.14 11.70 -38.90
CA MET A 1 -32.54 11.20 -37.58
C MET A 1 -31.30 11.11 -36.72
N ALA A 2 -31.25 11.86 -35.62
CA ALA A 2 -30.13 11.88 -34.70
C ALA A 2 -30.19 10.66 -33.76
N ALA A 3 -29.09 9.92 -33.64
CA ALA A 3 -28.90 8.93 -32.60
C ALA A 3 -27.92 9.53 -31.57
N ALA A 4 -28.46 9.88 -30.40
CA ALA A 4 -27.70 10.40 -29.28
C ALA A 4 -26.83 9.29 -28.67
N ALA A 5 -25.52 9.52 -28.61
CA ALA A 5 -24.61 8.72 -27.81
C ALA A 5 -24.83 9.09 -26.32
N GLY A 6 -25.37 8.14 -25.56
CA GLY A 6 -25.59 8.28 -24.13
C GLY A 6 -24.28 8.38 -23.38
N ALA A 7 -24.15 9.44 -22.58
CA ALA A 7 -23.05 9.67 -21.67
C ALA A 7 -22.98 8.59 -20.60
N ALA A 8 -21.85 7.87 -20.54
CA ALA A 8 -21.48 7.07 -19.39
C ALA A 8 -20.86 8.01 -18.34
N GLN A 9 -21.53 8.17 -17.19
CA GLN A 9 -20.96 8.66 -15.93
C GLN A 9 -21.98 8.42 -14.81
N THR A 10 -21.76 7.38 -14.02
CA THR A 10 -22.33 7.22 -12.68
C THR A 10 -21.22 7.56 -11.68
N PRO A 11 -21.40 8.55 -10.79
CA PRO A 11 -20.45 8.79 -9.70
C PRO A 11 -20.45 7.61 -8.73
N SER A 12 -19.26 7.20 -8.31
CA SER A 12 -19.04 6.21 -7.26
C SER A 12 -19.47 6.80 -5.93
N GLU A 13 -20.69 6.46 -5.51
CA GLU A 13 -21.12 6.61 -4.12
C GLU A 13 -20.58 5.38 -3.37
N ALA A 14 -19.39 5.52 -2.78
CA ALA A 14 -18.90 4.55 -1.81
C ALA A 14 -19.80 4.64 -0.57
N GLU A 15 -20.75 3.70 -0.46
CA GLU A 15 -21.59 3.53 0.72
C GLU A 15 -20.73 3.42 2.00
N PRO A 16 -21.17 3.99 3.13
CA PRO A 16 -20.38 3.99 4.34
C PRO A 16 -20.53 2.64 5.05
N LEU A 17 -19.74 1.65 4.63
CA LEU A 17 -19.65 0.35 5.31
C LEU A 17 -18.95 0.42 6.68
N PHE A 18 -18.49 1.61 7.10
CA PHE A 18 -17.73 1.77 8.33
C PHE A 18 -18.63 2.23 9.48
N SER A 19 -19.19 1.25 10.18
CA SER A 19 -19.97 1.41 11.41
C SER A 19 -19.20 2.22 12.45
N GLN A 20 -19.69 3.42 12.73
CA GLN A 20 -18.93 4.45 13.42
C GLN A 20 -19.05 4.31 14.94
N ARG A 21 -17.93 4.02 15.63
CA ARG A 21 -17.79 4.25 17.08
C ARG A 21 -16.51 4.97 17.46
N CYS A 22 -16.68 5.81 18.49
CA CYS A 22 -15.88 6.93 18.95
C CYS A 22 -14.53 6.52 19.56
N CYS A 23 -13.49 6.44 18.73
CA CYS A 23 -12.11 6.65 19.15
C CYS A 23 -11.45 7.62 18.18
N LYS A 24 -10.41 8.32 18.63
CA LYS A 24 -9.75 9.43 17.91
C LYS A 24 -9.25 9.02 16.50
N LEU A 25 -9.01 7.73 16.28
CA LEU A 25 -8.76 7.09 14.99
C LEU A 25 -9.96 6.19 14.64
N ASN A 26 -10.68 6.54 13.59
CA ASN A 26 -11.83 5.78 13.09
C ASN A 26 -11.41 4.80 11.98
N CYS A 27 -12.32 3.93 11.51
CA CYS A 27 -12.01 2.97 10.45
C CYS A 27 -11.41 3.63 9.20
N LYS A 28 -11.91 4.81 8.79
CA LYS A 28 -11.35 5.55 7.65
C LYS A 28 -9.90 5.99 7.90
N GLY A 29 -9.58 6.34 9.15
CA GLY A 29 -8.21 6.59 9.58
C GLY A 29 -7.34 5.35 9.43
N VAL A 30 -7.82 4.18 9.85
CA VAL A 30 -7.07 2.92 9.69
C VAL A 30 -6.78 2.67 8.22
N ILE A 31 -7.78 2.78 7.33
CA ILE A 31 -7.59 2.57 5.90
C ILE A 31 -6.58 3.55 5.29
N ARG A 32 -6.52 4.80 5.79
CA ARG A 32 -5.54 5.78 5.32
C ARG A 32 -4.10 5.42 5.70
N GLU A 33 -3.93 4.91 6.91
CA GLU A 33 -2.61 4.61 7.51
C GLU A 33 -2.19 3.14 7.32
N ILE A 34 -2.99 2.31 6.64
CA ILE A 34 -2.82 0.85 6.61
C ILE A 34 -1.51 0.41 5.95
N SER A 35 -1.07 1.09 4.89
CA SER A 35 0.18 0.77 4.19
C SER A 35 1.38 1.02 5.09
N ASP A 36 1.50 2.23 5.62
CA ASP A 36 2.59 2.62 6.53
C ASP A 36 2.59 1.76 7.82
N TYR A 37 1.42 1.34 8.29
CA TYR A 37 1.29 0.40 9.41
C TYR A 37 1.83 -1.00 9.08
N ILE A 38 1.58 -1.52 7.86
CA ILE A 38 2.07 -2.82 7.42
C ILE A 38 3.58 -2.78 7.18
N ASP A 39 4.07 -1.69 6.57
CA ASP A 39 5.48 -1.48 6.27
C ASP A 39 6.32 -1.11 7.52
N GLY A 40 5.64 -0.74 8.62
CA GLY A 40 6.29 -0.40 9.88
C GLY A 40 6.88 1.01 9.94
N ASP A 41 6.47 1.89 9.01
CA ASP A 41 6.94 3.28 8.89
C ASP A 41 6.02 4.29 9.62
N LEU A 42 5.05 3.80 10.38
CA LEU A 42 4.10 4.63 11.09
C LEU A 42 4.68 5.21 12.39
N ASP A 43 4.45 6.50 12.63
CA ASP A 43 4.80 7.17 13.89
C ASP A 43 4.25 6.41 15.11
N LEU A 44 5.06 6.29 16.17
CA LEU A 44 4.71 5.52 17.38
C LEU A 44 3.36 5.94 17.99
N SER A 45 3.07 7.24 18.03
CA SER A 45 1.81 7.75 18.58
C SER A 45 0.60 7.33 17.74
N VAL A 46 0.74 7.30 16.42
CA VAL A 46 -0.34 6.92 15.50
C VAL A 46 -0.53 5.41 15.54
N ARG A 47 0.57 4.66 15.61
CA ARG A 47 0.56 3.19 15.73
C ARG A 47 -0.21 2.72 16.94
N GLN A 48 0.07 3.28 18.11
CA GLN A 48 -0.66 2.95 19.34
C GLN A 48 -2.16 3.28 19.24
N GLU A 49 -2.52 4.35 18.52
CA GLU A 49 -3.91 4.73 18.32
C GLU A 49 -4.63 3.77 17.38
N LEU A 50 -3.94 3.31 16.34
CA LEU A 50 -4.41 2.32 15.38
C LEU A 50 -4.55 0.95 16.03
N GLU A 51 -3.55 0.48 16.78
CA GLU A 51 -3.59 -0.79 17.53
C GLU A 51 -4.80 -0.84 18.47
N ARG A 52 -5.05 0.26 19.21
CA ARG A 52 -6.23 0.37 20.08
C ARG A 52 -7.55 0.28 19.30
N HIS A 53 -7.60 0.79 18.07
CA HIS A 53 -8.77 0.62 17.22
C HIS A 53 -8.95 -0.84 16.78
N LEU A 54 -7.86 -1.50 16.37
CA LEU A 54 -7.88 -2.91 15.96
C LEU A 54 -8.29 -3.87 17.08
N GLU A 55 -8.01 -3.54 18.34
CA GLU A 55 -8.49 -4.31 19.50
C GLU A 55 -10.02 -4.34 19.62
N HIS A 56 -10.74 -3.37 19.05
CA HIS A 56 -12.18 -3.17 19.25
C HIS A 56 -13.00 -3.20 17.96
N CYS A 57 -12.36 -3.34 16.80
CA CYS A 57 -13.00 -3.32 15.48
C CYS A 57 -12.52 -4.50 14.63
N GLU A 58 -13.34 -5.56 14.61
CA GLU A 58 -13.07 -6.78 13.82
C GLU A 58 -13.03 -6.50 12.31
N ASP A 59 -13.83 -5.56 11.80
CA ASP A 59 -13.84 -5.20 10.38
C ASP A 59 -12.47 -4.65 9.95
N CYS A 60 -11.91 -3.71 10.72
CA CYS A 60 -10.59 -3.14 10.44
C CYS A 60 -9.48 -4.18 10.60
N LYS A 61 -9.59 -5.09 11.57
CA LYS A 61 -8.66 -6.19 11.74
C LYS A 61 -8.65 -7.11 10.53
N MET A 62 -9.83 -7.50 10.04
CA MET A 62 -9.95 -8.30 8.82
C MET A 62 -9.33 -7.59 7.61
N VAL A 63 -9.55 -6.28 7.47
CA VAL A 63 -8.94 -5.51 6.37
C VAL A 63 -7.42 -5.50 6.48
N VAL A 64 -6.86 -5.22 7.66
CA VAL A 64 -5.40 -5.26 7.90
C VAL A 64 -4.82 -6.64 7.57
N ASP A 65 -5.46 -7.71 8.05
CA ASP A 65 -5.00 -9.08 7.80
C ASP A 65 -5.06 -9.43 6.31
N GLN A 66 -6.13 -9.04 5.62
CA GLN A 66 -6.26 -9.25 4.17
C GLN A 66 -5.22 -8.46 3.38
N THR A 67 -4.92 -7.22 3.79
CA THR A 67 -3.89 -6.42 3.13
C THR A 67 -2.50 -7.02 3.36
N ARG A 68 -2.18 -7.51 4.57
CA ARG A 68 -0.93 -8.25 4.83
C ARG A 68 -0.81 -9.48 3.95
N LEU A 69 -1.84 -10.30 3.88
CA LEU A 69 -1.86 -11.48 3.00
C LEU A 69 -1.67 -11.11 1.53
N THR A 70 -2.25 -9.99 1.10
CA THR A 70 -2.04 -9.49 -0.27
C THR A 70 -0.57 -9.13 -0.49
N VAL A 71 0.07 -8.42 0.44
CA VAL A 71 1.50 -8.11 0.39
C VAL A 71 2.31 -9.41 0.36
N ASP A 72 2.05 -10.35 1.26
CA ASP A 72 2.77 -11.62 1.32
C ASP A 72 2.68 -12.36 -0.03
N ILE A 73 1.48 -12.53 -0.60
CA ILE A 73 1.29 -13.25 -1.87
C ILE A 73 2.02 -12.57 -3.05
N PHE A 74 1.98 -11.23 -3.13
CA PHE A 74 2.59 -10.49 -4.23
C PHE A 74 4.10 -10.30 -4.05
N CYS A 75 4.57 -10.16 -2.82
CA CYS A 75 5.97 -9.89 -2.48
C CYS A 75 6.77 -11.15 -2.14
N ASP A 76 6.13 -12.31 -1.93
CA ASP A 76 6.77 -13.65 -1.90
C ASP A 76 7.36 -14.07 -3.26
N SER A 77 7.43 -13.15 -4.23
CA SER A 77 8.21 -13.36 -5.44
C SER A 77 9.66 -13.63 -5.05
N LYS A 78 10.10 -14.88 -5.18
CA LYS A 78 11.50 -15.27 -5.08
C LYS A 78 12.32 -14.30 -5.92
N PRO A 79 13.45 -13.78 -5.41
CA PRO A 79 14.32 -12.91 -6.19
C PRO A 79 14.58 -13.54 -7.55
N ILE A 80 14.16 -12.84 -8.61
CA ILE A 80 14.42 -13.30 -9.97
C ILE A 80 15.92 -13.08 -10.19
N GLU A 81 16.65 -14.17 -10.39
CA GLU A 81 18.06 -14.10 -10.77
C GLU A 81 18.17 -13.32 -12.09
N LEU A 82 18.88 -12.20 -12.05
CA LEU A 82 19.16 -11.42 -13.24
C LEU A 82 20.02 -12.25 -14.20
N THR A 83 19.74 -12.15 -15.50
CA THR A 83 20.61 -12.77 -16.50
C THR A 83 22.02 -12.18 -16.40
N SER A 84 23.02 -13.00 -16.75
CA SER A 84 24.43 -12.59 -16.66
C SER A 84 24.74 -11.31 -17.44
N ASP A 85 24.09 -11.12 -18.60
CA ASP A 85 24.21 -9.92 -19.43
C ASP A 85 23.74 -8.66 -18.69
N VAL A 86 22.52 -8.71 -18.13
CA VAL A 86 21.94 -7.57 -17.38
C VAL A 86 22.80 -7.25 -16.17
N LYS A 87 23.26 -8.28 -15.44
CA LYS A 87 24.14 -8.12 -14.28
C LYS A 87 25.45 -7.45 -14.67
N SER A 88 26.10 -7.88 -15.76
CA SER A 88 27.36 -7.29 -16.24
C SER A 88 27.17 -5.82 -16.61
N ARG A 89 26.14 -5.51 -17.41
CA ARG A 89 25.85 -4.14 -17.85
C ARG A 89 25.55 -3.20 -16.68
N LEU A 90 24.83 -3.69 -15.67
CA LEU A 90 24.56 -2.97 -14.44
C LEU A 90 25.86 -2.67 -13.68
N HIS A 91 26.72 -3.68 -13.45
CA HIS A 91 28.00 -3.49 -12.77
C HIS A 91 28.91 -2.49 -13.50
N ASP A 92 28.97 -2.54 -14.83
CA ASP A 92 29.78 -1.59 -15.60
C ASP A 92 29.22 -0.17 -15.53
N ALA A 93 27.88 0.00 -15.56
CA ALA A 93 27.25 1.30 -15.39
C ALA A 93 27.52 1.90 -14.01
N LEU A 94 27.41 1.09 -12.95
CA LEU A 94 27.73 1.50 -11.58
C LEU A 94 29.21 1.90 -11.45
N ARG A 95 30.14 1.11 -12.02
CA ARG A 95 31.57 1.42 -11.98
C ARG A 95 31.88 2.77 -12.64
N ARG A 96 31.28 3.06 -13.82
CA ARG A 96 31.45 4.36 -14.50
C ARG A 96 30.95 5.51 -13.63
N LYS A 97 29.76 5.38 -13.05
CA LYS A 97 29.18 6.43 -12.20
C LYS A 97 30.03 6.71 -10.96
N LEU A 98 30.51 5.68 -10.29
CA LEU A 98 31.38 5.83 -9.12
C LEU A 98 32.72 6.51 -9.46
N GLN A 99 33.28 6.24 -10.64
CA GLN A 99 34.50 6.91 -11.13
C GLN A 99 34.27 8.39 -11.46
N GLU A 100 33.09 8.74 -11.99
CA GLU A 100 32.69 10.14 -12.26
C GLU A 100 32.48 10.96 -10.97
N THR A 101 32.13 10.31 -9.85
CA THR A 101 31.85 11.02 -8.57
C THR A 101 33.06 11.10 -7.64
N GLY A 102 34.15 10.38 -7.95
CA GLY A 102 35.40 10.35 -7.18
C GLY A 102 36.49 11.29 -7.71
N ASN A 103 36.15 12.19 -8.64
CA ASN A 103 37.03 13.19 -9.24
C ASN A 103 36.33 14.56 -9.22
#